data_AF-A0A524PL00-F1
#
_entry.id   AF-A0A524PL00-F1
#
_cell.length_a   1.000
_cell.length_b   1.000
_cell.length_c   1.000
_cell.angle_alpha   90.00
_cell.angle_beta   90.00
_cell.angle_gamma   90.00
#
_symmetry.space_group_name_H-M   'P 1'
#
loop_
_entity.id
_entity.type
_entity.pdbx_description
1 polymer ?
#
loop_
_entity_poly.entity_id
_entity_poly.type
_entity_poly.pdbx_seq_one_letter_code
_entity_poly.pdbx_strand_id
1 'polypeptide(L)' 'MLVCTMAATGSEFNNGAVVTNWDTHAKRFILAPLYYPSVSIVDPALTLSMPVAQLAKGGVDIFMHVVE' A
#
# COMPACT_ATOMS: atom_id res chain seq x y z
N MET A 1 7.29 -12.63 2.21
CA MET A 1 7.21 -12.50 0.73
C MET A 1 5.88 -11.85 0.39
N LEU A 2 5.88 -10.87 -0.51
CA LEU A 2 4.72 -10.10 -0.92
C LEU A 2 4.64 -10.05 -2.46
N VAL A 3 3.43 -10.11 -3.01
CA VAL A 3 3.17 -9.99 -4.46
C VAL A 3 2.17 -8.86 -4.65
N CYS A 4 2.60 -7.76 -5.29
CA CYS A 4 1.75 -6.60 -5.51
C CYS A 4 0.82 -6.80 -6.70
N THR A 5 -0.48 -6.55 -6.49
CA THR A 5 -1.49 -6.54 -7.55
C THR A 5 -2.13 -5.15 -7.74
N MET A 6 -1.65 -4.14 -7.01
CA MET A 6 -2.11 -2.76 -7.14
C MET A 6 -0.97 -1.77 -6.92
N ALA A 7 -1.07 -0.60 -7.57
CA ALA A 7 -0.16 0.53 -7.37
C ALA A 7 -0.88 1.64 -6.57
N ALA A 8 -0.36 1.95 -5.39
CA ALA A 8 -0.83 3.06 -4.55
C ALA A 8 0.18 3.41 -3.43
N THR A 9 0.33 2.53 -2.44
CA THR A 9 0.81 2.92 -1.10
C THR A 9 2.31 2.78 -0.86
N GLY A 10 3.04 2.07 -1.71
CA GLY A 10 4.46 1.74 -1.48
C GLY A 10 4.72 0.83 -0.27
N SER A 11 3.68 0.21 0.31
CA SER A 11 3.79 -0.68 1.47
C SER A 11 4.66 -1.91 1.19
N GLU A 12 4.85 -2.27 -0.07
CA GLU A 12 5.75 -3.33 -0.50
C GLU A 12 7.23 -3.04 -0.27
N PHE A 13 7.61 -1.81 0.05
CA PHE A 13 9.02 -1.42 0.23
C PHE A 13 9.26 -0.59 1.50
N ASN A 14 8.34 -0.65 2.47
CA ASN A 14 8.50 0.06 3.74
C ASN A 14 8.23 -0.85 4.94
N ASN A 15 8.31 -0.27 6.14
CA ASN A 15 8.12 -0.94 7.42
C ASN A 15 6.93 -0.38 8.22
N GLY A 16 6.00 0.27 7.51
CA GLY A 16 4.79 0.86 8.07
C GLY A 16 3.57 0.00 7.80
N ALA A 17 2.66 -0.07 8.76
CA ALA A 17 1.35 -0.68 8.60
C ALA A 17 0.27 0.26 9.14
N VAL A 18 -0.87 0.30 8.46
CA VAL A 18 -2.05 1.04 8.90
C VAL A 18 -3.16 0.04 9.20
N VAL A 19 -3.63 0.02 10.45
CA VAL A 19 -4.65 -0.94 10.93
C VAL A 19 -5.81 -0.17 11.54
N THR A 20 -7.03 -0.55 11.16
CA THR A 20 -8.27 -0.02 11.74
C THR A 20 -8.77 -0.97 12.81
N ASN A 21 -8.96 -0.48 14.03
CA ASN A 21 -9.73 -1.17 15.06
C ASN A 21 -11.21 -0.79 14.88
N TRP A 22 -12.03 -1.77 14.49
CA TRP A 22 -13.44 -1.52 14.16
C TRP A 22 -14.34 -1.31 15.39
N ASP A 23 -13.99 -1.86 16.55
CA ASP A 23 -14.76 -1.67 17.80
C ASP A 23 -14.63 -0.23 18.32
N THR A 24 -13.45 0.36 18.13
CA THR A 24 -13.13 1.73 18.58
C THR A 24 -13.13 2.76 17.45
N HIS A 25 -13.33 2.32 16.21
CA HIS A 25 -13.20 3.12 14.99
C HIS A 25 -11.86 3.88 14.86
N ALA A 26 -10.80 3.36 15.46
CA ALA A 26 -9.49 4.00 15.45
C ALA A 26 -8.62 3.49 14.29
N LYS A 27 -8.21 4.39 13.38
CA LYS A 27 -7.17 4.13 12.36
C LYS A 27 -5.80 4.46 12.97
N ARG A 28 -4.92 3.47 13.07
CA ARG A 28 -3.60 3.60 13.69
C ARG A 28 -2.49 3.21 12.73
N PHE A 29 -1.37 3.91 12.86
CA PHE A 29 -0.12 3.64 12.16
C PHE A 29 0.85 2.91 13.09
N ILE A 30 1.52 1.90 12.57
CA ILE A 30 2.48 1.07 13.30
C ILE A 30 3.77 1.02 12.49
N LEU A 31 4.90 1.27 13.15
CA LEU A 31 6.24 1.16 12.58
C LEU A 31 7.03 0.11 13.34
N ALA A 32 7.59 -0.86 12.64
CA ALA A 32 8.51 -1.81 13.23
C ALA A 32 9.52 -2.28 12.18
N PRO A 33 10.83 -2.35 12.48
CA PRO A 33 11.83 -2.85 11.53
C PRO A 33 11.52 -4.24 10.97
N LEU A 34 10.81 -5.09 11.72
CA LEU A 34 10.40 -6.42 11.28
C LEU A 34 9.35 -6.41 10.13
N TYR A 35 8.72 -5.27 9.86
CA TYR A 35 7.65 -5.17 8.86
C TYR A 35 8.14 -5.01 7.42
N TYR A 36 9.44 -4.82 7.20
CA TYR A 36 9.99 -4.87 5.85
C TYR A 36 9.68 -6.23 5.20
N PRO A 37 9.01 -6.25 4.04
CA PRO A 37 8.88 -7.49 3.28
C PRO A 37 10.26 -8.03 2.92
N SER A 38 10.51 -9.31 3.18
CA SER A 38 11.81 -9.93 2.84
C SER A 38 12.08 -9.93 1.33
N VAL A 39 11.00 -10.02 0.53
CA VAL A 39 10.99 -9.97 -0.94
C VAL A 39 9.63 -9.42 -1.37
N SER A 40 9.65 -8.50 -2.34
CA SER A 40 8.46 -7.96 -3.00
C SER A 40 8.54 -8.20 -4.50
N ILE A 41 7.54 -8.89 -5.05
CA ILE A 41 7.40 -9.10 -6.50
C ILE A 41 6.40 -8.10 -7.04
N VAL A 42 6.85 -7.27 -7.97
CA VAL A 42 6.04 -6.24 -8.62
C VAL A 42 5.99 -6.55 -10.11
N ASP A 43 4.88 -7.14 -10.56
CA ASP A 43 4.59 -7.40 -11.98
C ASP A 43 3.46 -6.46 -12.43
N PRO A 44 3.73 -5.47 -13.30
CA PRO A 44 2.72 -4.56 -13.82
C PRO A 44 1.52 -5.27 -14.46
N ALA A 45 1.69 -6.46 -15.02
CA ALA A 45 0.59 -7.22 -15.61
C ALA A 45 -0.52 -7.55 -14.59
N LEU A 46 -0.16 -7.71 -13.31
CA LEU A 46 -1.10 -7.97 -12.22
C LEU A 46 -1.97 -6.76 -11.86
N THR A 47 -1.62 -5.57 -12.34
CA THR A 47 -2.41 -4.35 -12.11
C THR A 47 -3.50 -4.14 -13.17
N LEU A 48 -3.45 -4.88 -14.29
CA LEU A 48 -4.35 -4.67 -15.43
C LEU A 48 -5.83 -4.98 -15.13
N SER A 49 -6.11 -5.78 -14.10
CA SER A 49 -7.47 -6.09 -13.66
C SER A 49 -8.04 -5.07 -12.66
N MET A 50 -7.30 -4.02 -12.31
CA MET A 50 -7.77 -3.01 -11.37
C MET A 50 -8.95 -2.20 -11.95
N PRO A 51 -10.02 -1.95 -11.15
CA PRO A 51 -11.05 -1.00 -11.54
C PRO A 51 -10.46 0.40 -11.77
N VAL A 52 -10.90 1.09 -12.82
CA VAL A 52 -10.40 2.44 -13.18
C VAL A 52 -10.49 3.43 -12.01
N ALA A 53 -11.58 3.37 -11.23
CA ALA A 53 -11.74 4.22 -10.05
C ALA A 53 -10.67 3.96 -8.97
N GLN A 54 -10.24 2.71 -8.80
CA GLN A 54 -9.19 2.37 -7.84
C GLN A 54 -7.81 2.78 -8.35
N LEU A 55 -7.56 2.62 -9.65
CA LEU A 55 -6.35 3.10 -10.30
C LEU A 55 -6.18 4.63 -10.11
N ALA A 56 -7.25 5.39 -10.32
CA ALA A 56 -7.22 6.84 -10.10
C ALA A 56 -6.90 7.22 -8.65
N LYS A 57 -7.52 6.53 -7.67
CA LYS A 57 -7.23 6.76 -6.24
C LYS A 57 -5.77 6.45 -5.90
N GLY A 58 -5.24 5.34 -6.42
CA GLY A 58 -3.83 4.99 -6.24
C GLY A 58 -2.88 6.02 -6.84
N GLY A 59 -3.20 6.55 -8.03
CA GLY A 59 -2.43 7.64 -8.64
C GLY A 59 -2.40 8.91 -7.80
N VAL A 60 -3.54 9.29 -7.19
CA VAL A 60 -3.59 10.42 -6.25
C VAL A 60 -2.74 10.14 -5.02
N ASP A 61 -2.82 8.94 -4.44
CA ASP A 61 -2.03 8.54 -3.27
C ASP A 61 -0.52 8.66 -3.52
N ILE A 62 -0.05 8.13 -4.65
CA ILE A 62 1.35 8.23 -5.10
C ILE A 62 1.76 9.71 -5.24
N PHE A 63 0.93 10.52 -5.90
CA PHE A 63 1.22 11.93 -6.08
C PHE A 63 1.32 12.66 -4.73
N MET A 64 0.37 12.40 -3.81
CA MET A 64 0.36 13.02 -2.49
C MET A 64 1.63 12.66 -1.70
N HIS A 65 2.03 11.39 -1.68
CA HIS A 65 3.27 10.97 -1.02
C HIS A 65 4.53 11.66 -1.56
N VAL A 66 4.56 12.07 -2.84
CA VAL A 66 5.70 12.78 -3.44
C VAL A 66 5.71 14.27 -3.06
N VAL A 67 4.54 14.86 -2.80
CA VAL A 67 4.40 16.30 -2.50
C VAL A 67 4.28 16.62 -1.01
N GLU A 68 3.99 15.63 -0.17
CA GLU A 68 4.06 15.72 1.30
C GLU A 68 5.46 16.15 1.79
#